data_AF-A0A930Y3E6-F1
#
_entry.id   AF-A0A930Y3E6-F1
#
_cell.length_a   1.000
_cell.length_b   1.000
_cell.length_c   1.000
_cell.angle_alpha   90.00
_cell.angle_beta   90.00
_cell.angle_gamma   90.00
#
_symmetry.space_group_name_H-M   'P 1'
#
loop_
_entity.id
_entity.type
_entity.pdbx_description
1 polymer ?
#
loop_
_entity_poly.entity_id
_entity_poly.type
_entity_poly.pdbx_seq_one_letter_code
_entity_poly.pdbx_strand_id
1 'polypeptide(L)'
;MIYYILIPKDVDYTTIIEELDFQDMPPERINKLLDIINHEKFFKFHDTLKAAGILCSIGIDKGFEYIKDLILNKKYNNDGRGELSNEDYEYLLYVIKSYLTSQSTFGNEIKARGKIYPCVKEIRLSKVKKLVFQDFIG
;
A
#
# COMPACT_ATOMS: atom_id res chain seq x y z
N MET A 1 4.85 13.83 -35.64
CA MET A 1 5.51 14.96 -34.94
C MET A 1 5.58 14.57 -33.48
N ILE A 2 6.76 14.16 -32.99
CA ILE A 2 6.93 13.71 -31.59
C ILE A 2 7.44 14.91 -30.81
N TYR A 3 6.65 15.41 -29.86
CA TYR A 3 7.09 16.45 -28.93
C TYR A 3 8.11 15.84 -27.97
N TYR A 4 9.37 16.25 -28.04
CA TYR A 4 10.31 16.05 -26.95
C TYR A 4 9.91 16.99 -25.82
N ILE A 5 9.32 16.44 -24.76
CA ILE A 5 9.17 17.17 -23.50
C ILE A 5 10.57 17.27 -22.92
N LEU A 6 11.15 18.47 -22.95
CA LEU A 6 12.37 18.79 -22.22
C LEU A 6 12.07 18.63 -20.73
N ILE A 7 12.76 17.70 -20.07
CA ILE A 7 12.70 17.55 -18.61
C ILE A 7 13.49 18.74 -18.01
N PRO A 8 12.85 19.65 -17.25
CA PRO A 8 13.56 20.72 -16.55
C PRO A 8 14.72 20.18 -15.70
N LYS A 9 15.91 20.76 -15.83
CA LYS A 9 17.13 20.31 -15.15
C LYS A 9 17.25 20.79 -13.69
N ASP A 10 16.45 21.77 -13.29
CA ASP A 10 16.50 22.41 -11.97
C ASP A 10 15.24 22.14 -11.12
N VAL A 11 14.52 21.07 -11.46
CA VAL A 11 13.36 20.58 -10.71
C VAL A 11 13.76 19.28 -10.02
N ASP A 12 13.52 19.20 -8.72
CA ASP A 12 13.75 17.97 -7.94
C ASP A 12 12.61 17.00 -8.21
N TYR A 13 12.91 15.90 -8.91
CA TYR A 13 11.93 14.84 -9.17
C TYR A 13 12.11 13.77 -8.11
N THR A 14 11.01 13.42 -7.43
CA THR A 14 11.06 12.24 -6.56
C THR A 14 11.34 10.99 -7.40
N THR A 15 12.25 10.15 -6.91
CA THR A 15 12.49 8.81 -7.43
C THR A 15 11.61 7.76 -6.76
N ILE A 16 10.84 8.18 -5.75
CA ILE A 16 9.96 7.34 -4.94
C ILE A 16 8.53 7.59 -5.44
N ILE A 17 7.96 6.60 -6.12
CA ILE A 17 6.63 6.71 -6.76
C ILE A 17 5.55 7.01 -5.71
N GLU A 18 5.71 6.50 -4.50
CA GLU A 18 4.80 6.68 -3.38
C GLU A 18 4.81 8.11 -2.79
N GLU A 19 5.77 8.97 -3.16
CA GLU A 19 5.82 10.38 -2.76
C GLU A 19 5.14 11.32 -3.76
N LEU A 20 4.58 10.79 -4.85
CA LEU A 20 3.82 11.58 -5.81
C LEU A 20 2.55 12.15 -5.18
N ASP A 21 2.29 13.43 -5.44
CA ASP A 21 1.00 14.03 -5.08
C ASP A 21 -0.11 13.57 -6.04
N PHE A 22 -1.34 13.53 -5.53
CA PHE A 22 -2.51 13.14 -6.32
C PHE A 22 -2.65 13.96 -7.62
N GLN A 23 -2.32 15.26 -7.57
CA GLN A 23 -2.44 16.18 -8.70
C GLN A 23 -1.42 15.87 -9.82
N ASP A 24 -0.31 15.23 -9.47
CA ASP A 24 0.77 14.90 -10.41
C ASP A 24 0.53 13.57 -11.15
N MET A 25 -0.49 12.81 -10.74
CA MET A 25 -0.80 11.51 -11.34
C MET A 25 -1.90 11.64 -12.40
N PRO A 26 -1.59 11.37 -13.69
CA PRO A 26 -2.61 11.37 -14.75
C PRO A 26 -3.75 10.39 -14.42
N PRO A 27 -5.01 10.73 -14.71
CA PRO A 27 -6.16 9.86 -14.45
C PRO A 27 -6.02 8.46 -15.04
N GLU A 28 -5.41 8.33 -16.21
CA GLU A 28 -5.13 7.05 -16.86
C GLU A 28 -4.23 6.13 -16.02
N ARG A 29 -3.26 6.70 -15.28
CA ARG A 29 -2.39 5.92 -14.38
C ARG A 29 -3.17 5.45 -13.16
N ILE A 30 -4.00 6.32 -12.59
CA ILE A 30 -4.90 5.95 -11.49
C ILE A 30 -5.81 4.78 -11.91
N ASN A 31 -6.41 4.87 -13.10
CA ASN A 31 -7.27 3.81 -13.64
C ASN A 31 -6.51 2.49 -13.79
N LYS A 32 -5.27 2.51 -14.29
CA LYS A 32 -4.43 1.29 -14.37
C LYS A 32 -4.14 0.68 -13.00
N LEU A 33 -3.84 1.50 -11.99
CA LEU A 33 -3.64 1.01 -10.62
C LEU A 33 -4.91 0.39 -10.05
N LEU A 34 -6.06 1.01 -10.30
CA LEU A 34 -7.37 0.48 -9.95
C LEU A 34 -7.68 -0.83 -10.67
N ASP A 35 -7.30 -0.97 -11.93
CA ASP A 35 -7.47 -2.20 -12.69
C ASP A 35 -6.62 -3.33 -12.13
N ILE A 36 -5.37 -3.06 -11.76
CA ILE A 36 -4.47 -4.04 -11.13
C ILE A 36 -5.11 -4.63 -9.87
N ILE A 37 -5.64 -3.80 -8.97
CA ILE A 37 -6.27 -4.28 -7.73
C ILE A 37 -7.62 -4.98 -7.96
N ASN A 38 -8.40 -4.57 -8.97
CA ASN A 38 -9.70 -5.21 -9.28
C ASN A 38 -9.52 -6.58 -9.93
N HIS A 39 -8.37 -6.80 -10.56
CA HIS A 39 -8.05 -7.99 -11.32
C HIS A 39 -6.87 -8.74 -10.69
N GLU A 40 -6.77 -8.70 -9.35
CA GLU A 40 -5.62 -9.16 -8.56
C GLU A 40 -5.10 -10.55 -8.96
N LYS A 41 -6.01 -11.46 -9.33
CA LYS A 41 -5.70 -12.83 -9.76
C LYS A 41 -4.82 -12.95 -11.01
N PHE A 42 -4.74 -11.89 -11.82
CA PHE A 42 -3.94 -11.86 -13.06
C PHE A 42 -2.57 -11.18 -12.86
N PHE A 43 -2.31 -10.63 -11.68
CA PHE A 43 -1.09 -9.90 -11.37
C PHE A 43 -0.31 -10.61 -10.27
N LYS A 44 0.99 -10.36 -10.20
CA LYS A 44 1.79 -10.83 -9.07
C LYS A 44 1.37 -10.05 -7.83
N PHE A 45 1.39 -10.73 -6.69
CA PHE A 45 1.03 -10.11 -5.43
C PHE A 45 1.79 -8.82 -5.10
N HIS A 46 3.11 -8.80 -5.32
CA HIS A 46 3.88 -7.59 -5.02
C HIS A 46 3.48 -6.42 -5.94
N ASP A 47 3.02 -6.70 -7.16
CA ASP A 47 2.54 -5.66 -8.08
C ASP A 47 1.18 -5.12 -7.61
N THR A 48 0.28 -6.00 -7.15
CA THR A 48 -1.01 -5.57 -6.57
C THR A 48 -0.84 -4.81 -5.26
N LEU A 49 0.10 -5.27 -4.42
CA LEU A 49 0.46 -4.63 -3.16
C LEU A 49 1.06 -3.23 -3.39
N LYS A 50 1.97 -3.10 -4.35
CA LYS A 50 2.52 -1.79 -4.76
C LYS A 50 1.45 -0.87 -5.34
N ALA A 51 0.59 -1.39 -6.20
CA ALA A 51 -0.50 -0.59 -6.77
C ALA A 51 -1.43 -0.05 -5.67
N ALA A 52 -1.81 -0.88 -4.71
CA ALA A 52 -2.58 -0.45 -3.55
C ALA A 52 -1.83 0.56 -2.67
N GLY A 53 -0.51 0.39 -2.49
CA GLY A 53 0.34 1.31 -1.75
C GLY A 53 0.39 2.71 -2.36
N ILE A 54 0.55 2.79 -3.69
CA ILE A 54 0.51 4.05 -4.43
C ILE A 54 -0.86 4.72 -4.31
N LEU A 55 -1.95 3.95 -4.47
CA LEU A 55 -3.31 4.47 -4.28
C LEU A 55 -3.52 5.03 -2.86
N CYS A 56 -2.92 4.40 -1.84
CA CYS A 56 -2.95 4.89 -0.47
C CYS A 56 -2.20 6.22 -0.29
N SER A 57 -1.01 6.34 -0.88
CA SER A 57 -0.20 7.56 -0.72
C SER A 57 -0.84 8.78 -1.37
N ILE A 58 -1.60 8.60 -2.45
CA ILE A 58 -2.40 9.66 -3.08
C ILE A 58 -3.82 9.79 -2.48
N GLY A 59 -4.13 9.03 -1.42
CA GLY A 59 -5.36 9.12 -0.64
C GLY A 59 -6.63 8.56 -1.30
N ILE A 60 -6.48 7.63 -2.23
CA ILE A 60 -7.59 6.88 -2.80
C ILE A 60 -7.97 5.73 -1.86
N ASP A 61 -9.16 5.83 -1.26
CA ASP A 61 -9.71 4.86 -0.30
C ASP A 61 -9.68 3.41 -0.81
N LYS A 62 -9.89 3.20 -2.12
CA LYS A 62 -9.93 1.86 -2.70
C LYS A 62 -8.61 1.10 -2.56
N GLY A 63 -7.47 1.80 -2.57
CA GLY A 63 -6.18 1.20 -2.25
C GLY A 63 -6.14 0.68 -0.80
N PHE A 64 -6.62 1.50 0.14
CA PHE A 64 -6.62 1.12 1.55
C PHE A 64 -7.61 -0.01 1.86
N GLU A 65 -8.77 -0.01 1.22
CA GLU A 65 -9.76 -1.08 1.38
C GLU A 65 -9.19 -2.44 0.96
N TYR A 66 -8.41 -2.50 -0.12
CA TYR A 66 -7.68 -3.69 -0.51
C TYR A 66 -6.67 -4.14 0.56
N ILE A 67 -5.86 -3.21 1.09
CA ILE A 67 -4.88 -3.50 2.14
C ILE A 67 -5.55 -3.99 3.43
N LYS A 68 -6.67 -3.37 3.81
CA LYS A 68 -7.46 -3.76 4.97
C LYS A 68 -7.98 -5.19 4.82
N ASP A 69 -8.58 -5.49 3.67
CA ASP A 69 -9.08 -6.83 3.35
C ASP A 69 -7.96 -7.87 3.36
N LEU A 70 -6.81 -7.56 2.75
CA LEU A 70 -5.62 -8.41 2.74
C LEU A 70 -5.16 -8.78 4.16
N ILE A 71 -5.09 -7.80 5.07
CA ILE A 71 -4.61 -7.98 6.43
C ILE A 71 -5.64 -8.73 7.28
N LEU A 72 -6.88 -8.25 7.31
CA LEU A 72 -7.89 -8.76 8.24
C LEU A 72 -8.40 -10.14 7.85
N ASN A 73 -8.50 -10.42 6.55
CA ASN A 73 -8.96 -11.72 6.04
C ASN A 73 -7.82 -12.66 5.66
N LYS A 74 -6.56 -12.28 5.92
CA LYS A 74 -5.37 -13.10 5.70
C LYS A 74 -5.29 -13.69 4.29
N LYS A 75 -5.71 -12.92 3.28
CA LYS A 75 -5.79 -13.39 1.89
C LYS A 75 -4.46 -13.89 1.34
N TYR A 76 -3.34 -13.41 1.89
CA TYR A 76 -1.99 -13.90 1.55
C TYR A 76 -1.78 -15.40 1.86
N ASN A 77 -2.53 -16.00 2.78
CA ASN A 77 -2.45 -17.43 3.08
C ASN A 77 -3.14 -18.31 2.03
N ASN A 78 -4.13 -17.77 1.29
CA ASN A 78 -4.97 -18.54 0.38
C ASN A 78 -4.27 -18.89 -0.95
N ASP A 79 -3.19 -18.17 -1.28
CA ASP A 79 -2.49 -18.29 -2.56
C ASP A 79 -1.27 -19.24 -2.49
N GLY A 80 -1.15 -20.05 -1.44
CA GLY A 80 -0.04 -20.99 -1.28
C GLY A 80 1.33 -20.33 -1.03
N ARG A 81 1.34 -19.02 -0.74
CA ARG A 81 2.56 -18.21 -0.55
C ARG A 81 3.19 -18.37 0.83
N GLY A 82 2.49 -19.00 1.77
CA GLY A 82 2.91 -19.08 3.17
C GLY A 82 2.69 -17.77 3.92
N GLU A 83 3.33 -17.64 5.09
CA GLU A 83 3.24 -16.43 5.90
C GLU A 83 4.01 -15.25 5.29
N LEU A 84 3.54 -14.02 5.55
CA LEU A 84 4.25 -12.81 5.17
C LEU A 84 5.66 -12.73 5.77
N SER A 85 6.61 -12.21 5.00
CA SER A 85 7.95 -11.90 5.47
C SER A 85 7.94 -10.69 6.42
N ASN A 86 9.05 -10.44 7.11
CA ASN A 86 9.15 -9.25 7.97
C ASN A 86 9.13 -7.96 7.14
N GLU A 87 9.75 -8.00 5.95
CA GLU A 87 9.76 -6.92 4.97
C GLU A 87 8.34 -6.60 4.46
N ASP A 88 7.51 -7.62 4.21
CA ASP A 88 6.12 -7.41 3.82
C ASP A 88 5.33 -6.68 4.90
N TYR A 89 5.49 -7.07 6.17
CA TYR A 89 4.82 -6.37 7.28
C TYR A 89 5.31 -4.93 7.45
N GLU A 90 6.60 -4.68 7.21
CA GLU A 90 7.15 -3.31 7.24
C GLU A 90 6.58 -2.47 6.10
N TYR A 91 6.48 -3.04 4.90
CA TYR A 91 5.83 -2.39 3.77
C TYR A 91 4.35 -2.09 4.06
N LEU A 92 3.60 -3.04 4.63
CA LEU A 92 2.20 -2.82 5.01
C LEU A 92 2.05 -1.69 6.04
N LEU A 93 2.94 -1.61 7.03
CA LEU A 93 2.96 -0.50 7.99
C LEU A 93 3.27 0.84 7.32
N TYR A 94 4.21 0.85 6.38
CA TYR A 94 4.50 2.02 5.56
C TYR A 94 3.26 2.48 4.78
N VAL A 95 2.58 1.57 4.08
CA VAL A 95 1.36 1.89 3.31
C VAL A 95 0.25 2.43 4.20
N ILE A 96 0.03 1.83 5.38
CA ILE A 96 -0.95 2.32 6.36
C ILE A 96 -0.61 3.75 6.81
N LYS A 97 0.67 4.03 7.07
CA LYS A 97 1.14 5.37 7.43
C LYS A 97 0.90 6.36 6.28
N SER A 98 1.23 5.98 5.05
CA SER A 98 1.03 6.84 3.86
C SER A 98 -0.46 7.16 3.63
N TYR A 99 -1.36 6.19 3.83
CA TYR A 99 -2.80 6.45 3.81
C TYR A 99 -3.24 7.43 4.91
N LEU A 100 -2.73 7.28 6.13
CA LEU A 100 -3.05 8.22 7.20
C LEU A 100 -2.57 9.63 6.86
N THR A 101 -1.33 9.77 6.37
CA THR A 101 -0.76 11.06 5.96
C THR A 101 -1.62 11.72 4.89
N SER A 102 -1.98 10.99 3.83
CA SER A 102 -2.79 11.53 2.74
C SER A 102 -4.18 11.95 3.22
N GLN A 103 -4.83 11.14 4.05
CA GLN A 103 -6.12 11.51 4.64
C GLN A 103 -6.02 12.71 5.60
N SER A 104 -4.93 12.86 6.35
CA SER A 104 -4.68 14.06 7.16
C SER A 104 -4.56 15.31 6.30
N THR A 105 -3.87 15.25 5.16
CA THR A 105 -3.80 16.35 4.17
C THR A 105 -5.20 16.73 3.67
N PHE A 106 -6.11 15.77 3.52
CA PHE A 106 -7.50 16.00 3.15
C PHE A 106 -8.44 16.34 4.32
N GLY A 107 -7.94 16.48 5.55
CA GLY A 107 -8.75 16.80 6.74
C GLY A 107 -9.57 15.63 7.31
N ASN A 108 -9.30 14.39 6.88
CA ASN A 108 -10.04 13.18 7.25
C ASN A 108 -9.35 12.32 8.32
N GLU A 109 -8.38 12.86 9.06
CA GLU A 109 -7.51 12.10 9.96
C GLU A 109 -8.25 11.22 10.97
N ILE A 110 -9.27 11.75 11.66
CA ILE A 110 -10.00 11.02 12.69
C ILE A 110 -10.67 9.78 12.10
N LYS A 111 -11.30 9.93 10.93
CA LYS A 111 -11.95 8.83 10.21
C LYS A 111 -10.91 7.80 9.75
N ALA A 112 -9.77 8.27 9.23
CA ALA A 112 -8.67 7.40 8.82
C ALA A 112 -8.09 6.60 9.99
N ARG A 113 -7.89 7.22 11.16
CA ARG A 113 -7.43 6.55 12.39
C ARG A 113 -8.36 5.40 12.79
N GLY A 114 -9.67 5.60 12.70
CA GLY A 114 -10.66 4.55 12.96
C GLY A 114 -10.52 3.37 11.99
N LYS A 115 -10.28 3.65 10.70
CA LYS A 115 -10.09 2.61 9.68
C LYS A 115 -8.79 1.82 9.84
N ILE A 116 -7.67 2.48 10.20
CA ILE A 116 -6.35 1.83 10.28
C ILE A 116 -6.14 1.00 11.55
N TYR A 117 -6.83 1.33 12.64
CA TYR A 117 -6.58 0.71 13.95
C TYR A 117 -6.68 -0.82 13.94
N PRO A 118 -7.72 -1.44 13.34
CA PRO A 118 -7.81 -2.91 13.26
C PRO A 118 -6.61 -3.53 12.52
N CYS A 119 -6.14 -2.90 11.43
CA CYS A 119 -5.01 -3.39 10.63
C CYS A 119 -3.70 -3.37 11.42
N VAL A 120 -3.41 -2.24 12.09
CA VAL A 120 -2.19 -2.10 12.91
C VAL A 120 -2.17 -3.12 14.05
N LYS A 121 -3.34 -3.34 14.68
CA LYS A 121 -3.49 -4.35 15.74
C LYS A 121 -3.16 -5.75 15.22
N GLU A 122 -3.71 -6.15 14.07
CA GLU A 122 -3.45 -7.49 13.51
C GLU A 122 -1.99 -7.67 13.08
N ILE A 123 -1.37 -6.68 12.44
CA ILE A 123 0.06 -6.74 12.08
C ILE A 123 0.92 -6.96 13.33
N ARG A 124 0.65 -6.22 14.42
CA ARG A 124 1.39 -6.37 15.67
C ARG A 124 1.24 -7.77 16.26
N LEU A 125 0.01 -8.30 16.29
CA LEU A 125 -0.26 -9.65 16.79
C LEU A 125 0.46 -10.72 15.96
N SER A 126 0.47 -10.58 14.63
CA SER A 126 1.15 -11.51 13.74
C SER A 126 2.67 -11.48 13.90
N LYS A 127 3.29 -10.29 14.05
CA LYS A 127 4.73 -10.18 14.33
C LYS A 127 5.10 -10.83 15.66
N VAL A 128 4.32 -10.62 16.72
CA VAL A 128 4.59 -11.23 18.05
C VAL A 128 4.50 -12.75 18.00
N LYS A 129 3.46 -13.31 17.35
CA LYS A 129 3.32 -14.77 17.21
C LYS A 129 4.52 -15.39 16.50
N LYS A 130 5.03 -14.74 15.46
CA LYS A 130 6.18 -15.22 14.68
C LYS A 130 7.47 -15.29 15.52
N LEU A 131 7.74 -14.26 16.35
CA LEU A 131 8.87 -14.26 17.27
C LEU A 131 8.77 -15.39 18.29
N VAL A 132 7.60 -15.55 18.91
CA VAL A 132 7.37 -16.63 19.89
C VAL A 132 7.59 -18.00 19.25
N PHE A 133 7.05 -18.26 18.04
CA PHE A 133 7.26 -19.53 17.35
C PHE A 133 8.73 -19.83 17.03
N GLN A 134 9.54 -18.81 16.72
CA GLN A 134 10.98 -18.98 16.49
C GLN A 134 11.72 -19.40 17.77
N ASP A 135 11.33 -18.85 18.93
CA ASP A 135 11.94 -19.17 20.22
C ASP A 135 11.62 -20.60 20.71
N PHE A 136 10.55 -21.23 20.21
CA PHE A 136 10.15 -22.60 20.57
C PHE A 136 10.74 -23.69 19.67
N ILE A 137 11.34 -23.33 18.53
CA ILE A 137 11.88 -24.27 17.54
C ILE A 137 13.43 -24.17 17.47
N GLY A 138 14.03 -23.28 18.26
CA GLY A 138 15.49 -23.11 18.41
C GLY A 138 16.11 -24.03 19.45
#